data_AF-A0A7J4U7C4-F1
#
_entry.id   AF-A0A7J4U7C4-F1
#
_cell.length_a   1.000
_cell.length_b   1.000
_cell.length_c   1.000
_cell.angle_alpha   90.00
_cell.angle_beta   90.00
_cell.angle_gamma   90.00
#
_symmetry.space_group_name_H-M   'P 1'
#
loop_
_entity.id
_entity.type
_entity.pdbx_description
1 polymer ?
#
loop_
_entity_poly.entity_id
_entity_poly.type
_entity_poly.pdbx_seq_one_letter_code
_entity_poly.pdbx_strand_id
1 'polypeptide(L)'
;MEAKEIKFRDEKAKLRYNKLFRGRYEERELGNNIEKALVNIKSNVYCGIQIPKKLIPKAYSKNYKINNLWKYNLPNGWRLLYSIQSLNKITIIAVIIEYLDHKNYEKRFSYFV
;
A
#
# COMPACT_ATOMS: atom_id res chain seq x y z
N MET A 1 11.93 1.08 12.76
CA MET A 1 11.00 2.08 13.34
C MET A 1 9.60 1.53 13.16
N GLU A 2 8.87 1.33 14.27
CA GLU A 2 7.58 0.62 14.26
C GLU A 2 6.42 1.57 13.92
N ALA A 3 5.41 1.07 13.20
CA ALA A 3 4.14 1.74 13.05
C ALA A 3 3.27 1.49 14.28
N LYS A 4 2.81 2.55 14.92
CA LYS A 4 1.84 2.45 16.01
C LYS A 4 0.48 1.94 15.50
N GLU A 5 0.14 2.27 14.26
CA GLU A 5 -1.13 1.91 13.65
C GLU A 5 -1.03 1.72 12.13
N ILE A 6 -1.86 0.83 11.58
CA ILE A 6 -2.09 0.67 10.15
C ILE A 6 -3.52 1.11 9.84
N LYS A 7 -3.67 2.04 8.88
CA LYS A 7 -4.97 2.50 8.40
C LYS A 7 -5.12 2.23 6.92
N PHE A 8 -6.33 1.93 6.47
CA PHE A 8 -6.67 2.00 5.05
C PHE A 8 -7.03 3.44 4.70
N ARG A 9 -6.65 3.88 3.49
CA ARG A 9 -6.90 5.24 2.99
C ARG A 9 -8.38 5.63 3.09
N ASP A 10 -9.26 4.72 2.72
CA ASP A 10 -10.70 4.92 2.75
C ASP A 10 -11.45 3.61 3.02
N GLU A 11 -12.73 3.73 3.32
CA GLU A 11 -13.61 2.59 3.56
C GLU A 11 -13.70 1.66 2.34
N LYS A 12 -13.62 2.22 1.12
CA LYS A 12 -13.66 1.41 -0.11
C LYS A 12 -12.44 0.49 -0.19
N ALA A 13 -11.26 0.96 0.19
CA ALA A 13 -10.03 0.17 0.25
C ALA A 13 -10.13 -0.93 1.31
N LYS A 14 -10.64 -0.59 2.50
CA LYS A 14 -10.90 -1.58 3.56
C LYS A 14 -11.91 -2.64 3.14
N LEU A 15 -13.00 -2.24 2.47
CA LEU A 15 -14.01 -3.15 1.93
C LEU A 15 -13.44 -4.06 0.85
N ARG A 16 -12.64 -3.54 -0.08
CA ARG A 16 -11.96 -4.38 -1.10
C ARG A 16 -11.03 -5.40 -0.46
N TYR A 17 -10.27 -4.99 0.54
CA TYR A 17 -9.41 -5.90 1.31
C TYR A 17 -10.22 -7.00 1.99
N ASN A 18 -11.29 -6.64 2.71
CA ASN A 18 -12.14 -7.62 3.40
C ASN A 18 -12.82 -8.60 2.43
N LYS A 19 -13.14 -8.16 1.20
CA LYS A 19 -13.75 -9.01 0.16
C LYS A 19 -12.80 -10.11 -0.32
N LEU A 20 -11.48 -9.93 -0.25
CA LEU A 20 -10.50 -10.94 -0.67
C LEU A 20 -10.72 -12.28 0.04
N PHE A 21 -11.05 -12.24 1.33
CA PHE A 21 -11.26 -13.43 2.15
C PHE A 21 -12.54 -14.20 1.81
N ARG A 22 -13.46 -13.58 1.06
CA ARG A 22 -14.72 -14.21 0.58
C ARG A 22 -14.63 -14.64 -0.88
N GLY A 23 -13.51 -14.34 -1.54
CA GLY A 23 -13.29 -14.62 -2.95
C GLY A 23 -12.79 -16.03 -3.23
N ARG A 24 -12.29 -16.23 -4.44
CA ARG A 24 -11.66 -17.48 -4.86
C ARG A 24 -10.33 -17.72 -4.15
N TYR A 25 -9.75 -18.91 -4.30
CA TYR A 25 -8.49 -19.29 -3.66
C TYR A 25 -7.38 -18.23 -3.82
N GLU A 26 -7.13 -17.77 -5.04
CA GLU A 26 -6.10 -16.76 -5.33
C GLU A 26 -6.35 -15.42 -4.63
N GLU A 27 -7.62 -15.00 -4.49
CA GLU A 27 -7.97 -13.76 -3.79
C GLU A 27 -7.72 -13.90 -2.29
N ARG A 28 -8.06 -15.05 -1.71
CA ARG A 28 -7.77 -15.35 -0.30
C ARG A 28 -6.26 -15.42 -0.05
N GLU A 29 -5.51 -16.01 -0.96
CA GLU A 29 -4.05 -16.05 -0.90
C GLU A 29 -3.45 -14.63 -0.95
N LEU A 30 -3.95 -13.77 -1.85
CA LEU A 30 -3.57 -12.36 -1.87
C LEU A 30 -3.90 -11.67 -0.54
N GLY A 31 -5.07 -11.92 0.04
CA GLY A 31 -5.45 -11.43 1.37
C GLY A 31 -4.43 -11.82 2.45
N ASN A 32 -4.06 -13.11 2.51
CA ASN A 32 -3.06 -13.63 3.44
C ASN A 32 -1.67 -13.01 3.22
N ASN A 33 -1.28 -12.80 1.96
CA ASN A 33 -0.01 -12.15 1.63
C ASN A 33 -0.02 -10.66 2.04
N ILE A 34 -1.15 -9.98 1.90
CA ILE A 34 -1.33 -8.61 2.41
C ILE A 34 -1.23 -8.61 3.93
N GLU A 35 -1.88 -9.53 4.66
CA GLU A 35 -1.77 -9.61 6.13
C GLU A 35 -0.32 -9.73 6.59
N LYS A 36 0.44 -10.64 5.98
CA LYS A 36 1.88 -10.78 6.26
C LYS A 36 2.63 -9.48 6.00
N ALA A 37 2.34 -8.80 4.88
CA ALA A 37 2.95 -7.50 4.58
C ALA A 37 2.55 -6.43 5.61
N LEU A 38 1.31 -6.42 6.11
CA LEU A 38 0.88 -5.51 7.17
C LEU A 38 1.66 -5.76 8.47
N VAL A 39 1.88 -7.01 8.86
CA VAL A 39 2.72 -7.33 10.04
C VAL A 39 4.14 -6.81 9.86
N ASN A 40 4.73 -7.02 8.67
CA ASN A 40 6.08 -6.54 8.35
C ASN A 40 6.16 -5.00 8.38
N ILE A 41 5.19 -4.32 7.78
CA ILE A 41 5.09 -2.85 7.78
C ILE A 41 4.89 -2.32 9.19
N LYS A 42 4.10 -3.02 10.03
CA LYS A 42 3.92 -2.65 11.43
C LYS A 42 5.25 -2.68 12.15
N SER A 43 6.01 -3.78 12.06
CA SER A 43 7.33 -3.90 12.69
C SER A 43 8.36 -2.89 12.15
N ASN A 44 8.37 -2.67 10.83
CA ASN A 44 9.26 -1.73 10.18
C ASN A 44 8.58 -1.03 9.00
N VAL A 45 8.21 0.23 9.17
CA VAL A 45 7.54 1.02 8.12
C VAL A 45 8.39 1.23 6.87
N TYR A 46 9.71 1.09 6.98
CA TYR A 46 10.65 1.27 5.88
C TYR A 46 11.02 -0.04 5.17
N CYS A 47 10.31 -1.14 5.43
CA CYS A 47 10.59 -2.44 4.81
C CYS A 47 10.26 -2.52 3.31
N GLY A 48 9.48 -1.55 2.79
CA GLY A 48 9.19 -1.43 1.36
C GLY A 48 10.28 -0.67 0.59
N ILE A 49 10.03 -0.49 -0.70
CA ILE A 49 10.84 0.34 -1.60
C ILE A 49 10.20 1.73 -1.68
N GLN A 50 10.94 2.76 -1.32
CA GLN A 50 10.48 4.14 -1.47
C GLN A 50 10.37 4.50 -2.96
N ILE A 51 9.23 5.06 -3.36
CA ILE A 51 9.02 5.59 -4.70
C ILE A 51 9.54 7.04 -4.75
N PRO A 52 10.45 7.38 -5.67
CA PRO A 52 10.89 8.75 -5.88
C PRO A 52 9.72 9.71 -6.08
N LYS A 53 9.74 10.87 -5.42
CA LYS A 53 8.63 11.85 -5.46
C LYS A 53 8.19 12.22 -6.88
N LYS A 54 9.15 12.32 -7.81
CA LYS A 54 8.90 12.61 -9.24
C LYS A 54 8.08 11.54 -9.97
N LEU A 55 8.11 10.29 -9.48
CA LEU A 55 7.40 9.15 -10.05
C LEU A 55 6.03 8.91 -9.38
N ILE A 56 5.69 9.65 -8.33
CA ILE A 56 4.39 9.50 -7.67
C ILE A 56 3.30 10.05 -8.61
N PRO A 57 2.29 9.25 -8.98
CA PRO A 57 1.18 9.71 -9.80
C PRO A 57 0.53 10.99 -9.24
N LYS A 58 0.32 11.99 -10.10
CA LYS A 58 -0.28 13.28 -9.71
C LYS A 58 -1.63 13.11 -9.03
N ALA A 59 -2.40 12.08 -9.40
CA ALA A 59 -3.66 11.76 -8.75
C ALA A 59 -3.50 11.52 -7.24
N TYR A 60 -2.39 10.91 -6.79
CA TYR A 60 -2.15 10.68 -5.36
C TYR A 60 -1.78 11.93 -4.60
N SER A 61 -0.95 12.79 -5.20
CA SER A 61 -0.58 14.06 -4.59
C SER A 61 -1.78 15.02 -4.54
N LYS A 62 -2.53 15.16 -5.65
CA LYS A 62 -3.64 16.10 -5.77
C LYS A 62 -4.86 15.70 -4.95
N ASN A 63 -5.25 14.42 -5.00
CA ASN A 63 -6.51 13.98 -4.36
C ASN A 63 -6.31 13.56 -2.91
N TYR A 64 -5.11 13.09 -2.54
CA TYR A 64 -4.88 12.47 -1.24
C TYR A 64 -3.77 13.15 -0.43
N LYS A 65 -3.15 14.23 -0.95
CA LYS A 65 -2.03 14.95 -0.30
C LYS A 65 -0.88 14.03 0.10
N ILE A 66 -0.70 12.92 -0.63
CA ILE A 66 0.36 11.95 -0.39
C ILE A 66 1.64 12.47 -1.05
N ASN A 67 2.63 12.82 -0.24
CA ASN A 67 3.93 13.33 -0.68
C ASN A 67 5.07 12.30 -0.53
N ASN A 68 4.76 11.15 0.04
CA ASN A 68 5.65 10.01 0.22
C ASN A 68 4.90 8.70 -0.08
N LEU A 69 5.50 7.85 -0.90
CA LEU A 69 4.88 6.62 -1.35
C LEU A 69 5.89 5.49 -1.28
N TRP A 70 5.45 4.36 -0.76
CA TRP A 70 6.22 3.14 -0.60
C TRP A 70 5.52 2.00 -1.32
N LYS A 71 6.32 1.09 -1.85
CA LYS A 71 5.87 -0.12 -2.53
C LYS A 71 6.43 -1.33 -1.80
N TYR A 72 5.55 -2.22 -1.38
CA TYR A 72 5.91 -3.55 -0.92
C TYR A 72 5.61 -4.56 -2.03
N ASN A 73 6.60 -5.37 -2.42
CA ASN A 73 6.41 -6.41 -3.43
C ASN A 73 5.73 -7.62 -2.78
N LEU A 74 4.58 -8.00 -3.30
CA LEU A 74 3.85 -9.20 -2.91
C LEU A 74 4.11 -10.32 -3.94
N PRO A 75 3.83 -11.59 -3.59
CA PRO A 75 3.89 -12.70 -4.55
C PRO A 75 3.05 -12.46 -5.81
N ASN A 76 3.34 -13.21 -6.88
CA ASN A 76 2.62 -13.17 -8.15
C ASN A 76 2.59 -11.78 -8.83
N GLY A 77 3.60 -10.95 -8.57
CA GLY A 77 3.72 -9.61 -9.16
C GLY A 77 2.76 -8.58 -8.58
N TRP A 78 2.08 -8.88 -7.47
CA TRP A 78 1.27 -7.90 -6.77
C TRP A 78 2.16 -6.87 -6.05
N ARG A 79 1.64 -5.65 -5.90
CA ARG A 79 2.34 -4.53 -5.28
C ARG A 79 1.40 -3.83 -4.32
N LEU A 80 1.74 -3.81 -3.04
CA LEU A 80 1.03 -3.05 -2.02
C LEU A 80 1.62 -1.65 -1.92
N LEU A 81 0.78 -0.63 -2.05
CA LEU A 81 1.18 0.77 -1.95
C LEU A 81 0.73 1.34 -0.62
N TYR A 82 1.65 1.99 0.08
CA TYR A 82 1.37 2.63 1.35
C TYR A 82 2.15 3.93 1.51
N SER A 83 1.66 4.81 2.37
CA SER A 83 2.32 6.04 2.79
C SER A 83 2.64 5.97 4.28
N ILE A 84 3.67 6.68 4.70
CA ILE A 84 4.09 6.77 6.10
C ILE A 84 3.72 8.17 6.59
N GLN A 85 2.92 8.28 7.64
CA GLN A 85 2.58 9.59 8.21
C GLN A 85 3.06 9.66 9.65
N SER A 86 3.63 10.80 10.02
CA SER A 86 3.96 11.11 11.41
C SER A 86 2.84 11.93 12.00
N LEU A 87 2.09 11.36 12.95
CA LEU A 87 1.03 12.08 13.66
C LEU A 87 1.63 13.09 14.65
N ASN A 88 2.79 12.76 15.21
CA ASN A 88 3.60 13.65 16.05
C ASN A 88 5.09 13.24 15.94
N LYS A 89 5.98 13.83 16.75
CA LYS A 89 7.43 13.57 16.70
C LYS A 89 7.83 12.10 16.91
N ILE A 90 6.95 11.28 17.49
CA ILE A 90 7.27 9.91 17.92
C ILE A 90 6.37 8.87 17.23
N THR A 91 5.13 9.26 16.89
CA THR A 91 4.09 8.35 16.42
C THR A 91 4.04 8.28 14.91
N ILE A 92 4.36 7.12 14.37
CA ILE A 92 4.25 6.81 12.96
C ILE A 92 3.03 5.93 12.70
N ILE A 93 2.29 6.25 11.66
CA ILE A 93 1.21 5.42 11.12
C ILE A 93 1.52 5.04 9.67
N ALA A 94 1.15 3.83 9.27
CA ALA A 94 1.20 3.40 7.88
C ALA A 94 -0.20 3.46 7.28
N VAL A 95 -0.35 4.15 6.15
CA VAL A 95 -1.62 4.32 5.44
C VAL A 95 -1.59 3.51 4.16
N ILE A 96 -2.36 2.42 4.12
CA ILE A 96 -2.52 1.54 2.97
C ILE A 96 -3.41 2.22 1.92
N ILE A 97 -2.84 2.46 0.74
CA ILE A 97 -3.50 3.21 -0.34
C ILE A 97 -4.30 2.25 -1.21
N GLU A 98 -3.62 1.28 -1.79
CA GLU A 98 -4.19 0.22 -2.62
C GLU A 98 -3.14 -0.88 -2.89
N TYR A 99 -3.60 -1.99 -3.43
CA TYR A 99 -2.76 -3.08 -3.94
C TYR A 99 -3.15 -3.35 -5.39
N LEU A 100 -2.15 -3.55 -6.24
CA LEU A 100 -2.33 -3.66 -7.68
C LEU A 100 -1.51 -4.83 -8.21
N ASP A 101 -2.04 -5.53 -9.21
CA ASP A 101 -1.24 -6.45 -10.02
C ASP A 101 -0.23 -5.67 -10.87
N HIS A 102 0.59 -6.40 -11.62
CA HIS A 102 1.63 -5.80 -12.45
C HIS A 102 1.08 -4.80 -13.48
N LYS A 103 0.03 -5.19 -14.21
CA LYS A 103 -0.54 -4.40 -15.30
C LYS A 103 -1.18 -3.11 -14.80
N ASN A 104 -1.96 -3.20 -13.72
CA ASN A 104 -2.61 -2.06 -13.10
C ASN A 104 -1.62 -1.14 -12.41
N TYR A 105 -0.54 -1.69 -11.85
CA TYR A 105 0.55 -0.88 -11.31
C TYR A 105 1.21 -0.04 -12.41
N GLU A 106 1.63 -0.64 -13.51
CA GLU A 106 2.30 0.10 -14.59
C GLU A 106 1.39 1.16 -15.22
N LYS A 107 0.11 0.83 -15.45
CA LYS A 107 -0.89 1.79 -15.91
C LYS A 107 -1.04 2.96 -14.93
N ARG A 108 -1.11 2.68 -13.62
CA ARG A 108 -1.26 3.71 -12.58
C ARG A 108 -0.07 4.66 -12.53
N PHE A 109 1.13 4.14 -12.74
CA PHE A 109 2.37 4.91 -12.74
C PHE A 109 2.73 5.49 -14.11
N SER A 110 1.92 5.23 -15.14
CA SER A 110 2.20 5.66 -16.51
C SER A 110 3.57 5.19 -16.99
N TYR A 111 4.01 4.01 -16.55
CA TYR A 111 5.27 3.40 -17.02
C TYR A 111 5.14 2.80 -18.41
N PHE A 112 3.91 2.46 -18.81
CA PHE A 112 3.60 2.23 -20.22
C PHE A 112 3.39 3.57 -20.91
N VAL A 113 4.42 4.00 -21.62
CA VAL A 113 4.33 4.83 -22.82
C VAL A 113 4.39 3.88 -24.00
#